data_AF-A0A831PH75-F1
#
_entry.id   AF-A0A831PH75-F1
#
_cell.length_a   1.000
_cell.length_b   1.000
_cell.length_c   1.000
_cell.angle_alpha   90.00
_cell.angle_beta   90.00
_cell.angle_gamma   90.00
#
_symmetry.space_group_name_H-M   'P 1'
#
loop_
_entity.id
_entity.type
_entity.pdbx_description
1 polymer ?
#
loop_
_entity_poly.entity_id
_entity_poly.type
_entity_poly.pdbx_seq_one_letter_code
_entity_poly.pdbx_strand_id
1 'polypeptide(L)'
;MYIELFVVAGQSVELENALKKVVEDLRGQVQRPDKVRLATVKIRPDAVDQVLRLLGEPPEKIPPHYRSLVNMLKKYGISRFPAVVVDGVKVGEGDVSLEDVLRAVQNKAKAEFPELTTLELVPPKPTPAPIQPVISEPPPPPLPPPPPPPPPPSPPPPPPPSVPEVRPLEPPVVEQKTTVEPRLPPPPPPPPPSPPPPSVAPRQITAVVRLVLGRPDNCGECAYFGAVTSRCFLFGFAVANPAAPPCKQYVRSGG
;
A
#
# COMPACT_ATOMS: atom_id res chain seq x y z
N MET A 1 16.03 -0.38 -6.69
CA MET A 1 15.55 -0.10 -5.34
C MET A 1 14.31 -0.93 -4.98
N TYR A 2 14.50 -1.98 -4.20
CA TYR A 2 13.47 -2.85 -3.65
C TYR A 2 13.38 -2.65 -2.13
N ILE A 3 12.20 -2.24 -1.64
CA ILE A 3 11.96 -1.93 -0.24
C ILE A 3 10.98 -2.97 0.31
N GLU A 4 11.40 -3.66 1.38
CA GLU A 4 10.57 -4.63 2.09
C GLU A 4 10.26 -4.08 3.50
N LEU A 5 8.97 -3.93 3.78
CA LEU A 5 8.46 -3.47 5.06
C LEU A 5 7.79 -4.65 5.78
N PHE A 6 8.30 -5.02 6.95
CA PHE A 6 7.72 -6.03 7.82
C PHE A 6 7.02 -5.36 9.00
N VAL A 7 5.71 -5.51 9.09
CA VAL A 7 4.89 -4.82 10.10
C VAL A 7 3.85 -5.76 10.71
N VAL A 8 3.52 -5.52 11.97
CA VAL A 8 2.37 -6.15 12.64
C VAL A 8 1.10 -5.44 12.20
N ALA A 9 0.10 -6.20 11.79
CA ALA A 9 -1.17 -5.66 11.36
C ALA A 9 -1.80 -4.81 12.48
N GLY A 10 -2.05 -3.53 12.19
CA GLY A 10 -2.70 -2.59 13.11
C GLY A 10 -1.78 -1.77 14.02
N GLN A 11 -0.48 -2.06 14.12
CA GLN A 11 0.42 -1.33 15.03
C GLN A 11 1.27 -0.24 14.36
N SER A 12 1.70 -0.43 13.10
CA SER A 12 2.62 0.50 12.42
C SER A 12 2.00 1.12 11.17
N VAL A 13 0.75 1.56 11.28
CA VAL A 13 -0.04 2.11 10.15
C VAL A 13 0.55 3.43 9.64
N GLU A 14 1.06 4.27 10.54
CA GLU A 14 1.70 5.54 10.20
C GLU A 14 2.96 5.33 9.37
N LEU A 15 3.84 4.42 9.79
CA LEU A 15 5.06 4.06 9.07
C LEU A 15 4.72 3.47 7.69
N GLU A 16 3.72 2.59 7.61
CA GLU A 16 3.26 2.01 6.34
C GLU A 16 2.78 3.10 5.37
N ASN A 17 1.96 4.05 5.84
CA ASN A 17 1.41 5.11 5.01
C ASN A 17 2.47 6.12 4.58
N ALA A 18 3.37 6.50 5.49
CA ALA A 18 4.44 7.42 5.18
C ALA A 18 5.44 6.81 4.19
N LEU A 19 5.81 5.53 4.37
CA LEU A 19 6.72 4.85 3.45
C LEU A 19 6.08 4.70 2.06
N LYS A 20 4.78 4.38 1.98
CA LYS A 20 4.04 4.40 0.71
C LYS A 20 4.08 5.78 0.06
N LYS A 21 3.82 6.84 0.81
CA LYS A 21 3.85 8.21 0.30
C LYS A 21 5.23 8.57 -0.26
N VAL A 22 6.31 8.25 0.46
CA VAL A 22 7.68 8.52 0.01
C VAL A 22 8.05 7.69 -1.22
N VAL A 23 7.63 6.42 -1.28
CA VAL A 23 7.87 5.59 -2.47
C VAL A 23 7.13 6.10 -3.70
N GLU A 24 5.88 6.55 -3.55
CA GLU A 24 5.12 7.17 -4.64
C GLU A 24 5.73 8.50 -5.09
N ASP A 25 6.19 9.34 -4.15
CA ASP A 25 6.91 10.57 -4.47
C ASP A 25 8.22 10.29 -5.22
N LEU A 26 9.00 9.30 -4.75
CA LEU A 26 10.21 8.84 -5.45
C LEU A 26 9.89 8.37 -6.87
N ARG A 27 8.82 7.58 -7.05
CA ARG A 27 8.36 7.14 -8.39
C ARG A 27 7.99 8.31 -9.30
N GLY A 28 7.44 9.40 -8.75
CA GLY A 28 7.14 10.62 -9.50
C GLY A 28 8.39 11.40 -9.91
N GLN A 29 9.48 11.29 -9.15
CA GLN A 29 10.72 12.02 -9.40
C GLN A 29 11.73 11.25 -10.27
N VAL A 30 11.67 9.91 -10.29
CA VAL A 30 12.58 9.09 -11.12
C VAL A 30 12.04 8.86 -12.53
N GLN A 31 12.90 8.89 -13.54
CA GLN A 31 12.53 8.56 -14.93
C GLN A 31 12.02 7.10 -15.10
N ARG A 32 12.43 6.20 -14.20
CA ARG A 32 12.08 4.77 -14.22
C ARG A 32 11.36 4.36 -12.94
N PRO A 33 10.06 4.64 -12.80
CA PRO A 33 9.28 4.31 -11.60
C PRO A 33 9.20 2.80 -11.33
N ASP A 34 9.33 1.98 -12.39
CA ASP A 34 9.36 0.51 -12.34
C ASP A 34 10.54 -0.04 -11.50
N LYS A 35 11.63 0.72 -11.39
CA LYS A 35 12.80 0.35 -10.59
C LYS A 35 12.63 0.54 -9.09
N VAL A 36 11.57 1.24 -8.65
CA VAL A 36 11.25 1.46 -7.24
C VAL A 36 10.06 0.59 -6.85
N ARG A 37 10.31 -0.44 -6.05
CA ARG A 37 9.28 -1.40 -5.61
C ARG A 37 9.19 -1.42 -4.09
N LEU A 38 7.96 -1.34 -3.59
CA LEU A 38 7.65 -1.51 -2.17
C LEU A 38 6.83 -2.79 -2.00
N ALA A 39 7.30 -3.67 -1.13
CA ALA A 39 6.60 -4.85 -0.67
C ALA A 39 6.31 -4.70 0.83
N THR A 40 5.05 -4.90 1.22
CA THR A 40 4.65 -4.85 2.63
C THR A 40 4.20 -6.23 3.08
N VAL A 41 4.92 -6.78 4.04
CA VAL A 41 4.65 -8.06 4.66
C VAL A 41 3.92 -7.80 5.98
N LYS A 42 2.61 -8.06 5.98
CA LYS A 42 1.76 -7.90 7.16
C LYS A 42 1.70 -9.20 7.94
N ILE A 43 2.15 -9.16 9.18
CA ILE A 43 2.13 -10.28 10.10
C ILE A 43 0.95 -10.08 11.03
N ARG A 44 0.14 -11.13 11.21
CA ARG A 44 -0.98 -11.04 12.14
C ARG A 44 -0.44 -10.99 13.58
N PRO A 45 -1.06 -10.20 14.48
CA PRO A 45 -0.56 -10.05 15.86
C PRO A 45 -0.51 -11.39 16.62
N ASP A 46 -1.47 -12.29 16.39
CA ASP A 46 -1.48 -13.66 16.97
C ASP A 46 -0.28 -14.52 16.53
N ALA A 47 0.24 -14.25 15.34
CA ALA A 47 1.31 -15.04 14.74
C ALA A 47 2.70 -14.48 15.04
N VAL A 48 2.83 -13.27 15.60
CA VAL A 48 4.13 -12.62 15.83
C VAL A 48 5.01 -13.46 16.75
N ASP A 49 4.50 -13.81 17.94
CA ASP A 49 5.24 -14.63 18.91
C ASP A 49 5.62 -16.00 18.33
N GLN A 50 4.71 -16.59 17.53
CA GLN A 50 4.97 -17.86 16.88
C GLN A 50 6.09 -17.75 15.84
N VAL A 51 6.05 -16.71 15.00
CA VAL A 51 7.09 -16.45 13.98
C VAL A 51 8.44 -16.20 14.64
N LEU A 52 8.48 -15.41 15.73
CA LEU A 52 9.71 -15.12 16.46
C LEU A 52 10.32 -16.37 17.09
N ARG A 53 9.50 -17.28 17.65
CA ARG A 53 9.98 -18.58 18.16
C ARG A 53 10.54 -19.45 17.04
N LEU A 54 9.90 -19.46 15.88
CA LEU A 54 10.33 -20.24 14.71
C LEU A 54 11.64 -19.72 14.09
N LEU A 55 12.07 -18.49 14.39
CA LEU A 55 13.40 -18.00 13.97
C LEU A 55 14.54 -18.83 14.58
N GLY A 56 14.35 -19.45 15.74
CA GLY A 56 15.35 -20.32 16.38
C GLY A 56 15.35 -21.76 15.86
N GLU A 57 14.27 -22.20 15.21
CA GLU A 57 14.10 -23.60 14.78
C GLU A 57 14.69 -23.85 13.38
N PRO A 58 15.14 -25.08 13.08
CA PRO A 58 15.61 -25.46 11.75
C PRO A 58 14.48 -25.50 10.70
N PRO A 59 14.78 -25.33 9.40
CA PRO A 59 13.79 -25.18 8.33
C PRO A 59 12.84 -26.36 8.14
N GLU A 60 13.14 -27.52 8.71
CA GLU A 60 12.32 -28.74 8.68
C GLU A 60 11.14 -28.66 9.66
N LYS A 61 11.33 -27.95 10.79
CA LYS A 61 10.29 -27.80 11.82
C LYS A 61 9.39 -26.59 11.60
N ILE A 62 9.75 -25.71 10.65
CA ILE A 62 8.98 -24.52 10.36
C ILE A 62 7.76 -24.90 9.51
N PRO A 63 6.52 -24.56 9.94
CA PRO A 63 5.33 -24.85 9.15
C PRO A 63 5.41 -24.27 7.73
N PRO A 64 4.90 -24.96 6.70
CA PRO A 64 5.06 -24.55 5.30
C PRO A 64 4.59 -23.11 5.02
N HIS A 65 3.52 -22.68 5.69
CA HIS A 65 2.94 -21.34 5.55
C HIS A 65 3.81 -20.23 6.17
N TYR A 66 4.66 -20.54 7.16
CA TYR A 66 5.61 -19.59 7.75
C TYR A 66 7.02 -19.72 7.17
N ARG A 67 7.34 -20.80 6.45
CA ARG A 67 8.69 -21.12 5.97
C ARG A 67 9.32 -20.00 5.14
N SER A 68 8.56 -19.42 4.22
CA SER A 68 9.04 -18.30 3.39
C SER A 68 9.33 -17.05 4.23
N LEU A 69 8.39 -16.68 5.11
CA LEU A 69 8.54 -15.53 6.01
C LEU A 69 9.76 -15.69 6.93
N VAL A 70 9.87 -16.83 7.61
CA VAL A 70 10.97 -17.09 8.55
C VAL A 70 12.31 -17.13 7.83
N ASN A 71 12.39 -17.67 6.61
CA ASN A 71 13.61 -17.63 5.81
C ASN A 71 14.01 -16.19 5.43
N MET A 72 13.06 -15.33 5.06
CA MET A 72 13.35 -13.92 4.78
C MET A 72 13.84 -13.19 6.03
N LEU A 73 13.17 -13.39 7.17
CA LEU A 73 13.56 -12.78 8.44
C LEU A 73 14.96 -13.23 8.88
N LYS A 74 15.29 -14.52 8.74
CA LYS A 74 16.64 -15.06 8.99
C LYS A 74 17.68 -14.45 8.05
N LYS A 75 17.37 -14.38 6.75
CA LYS A 75 18.27 -13.81 5.74
C LYS A 75 18.64 -12.36 6.05
N TYR A 76 17.70 -11.57 6.53
CA TYR A 76 17.90 -10.16 6.87
C TYR A 76 18.26 -9.90 8.33
N GLY A 77 18.33 -10.95 9.16
CA GLY A 77 18.61 -10.84 10.60
C GLY A 77 17.59 -9.96 11.33
N ILE A 78 16.30 -10.12 11.02
CA ILE A 78 15.18 -9.40 11.64
C ILE A 78 14.67 -10.24 12.82
N SER A 79 14.69 -9.65 14.00
CA SER A 79 14.28 -10.26 15.27
C SER A 79 13.14 -9.52 15.97
N ARG A 80 12.82 -8.29 15.53
CA ARG A 80 11.75 -7.44 16.08
C ARG A 80 10.99 -6.75 14.95
N PHE A 81 9.77 -6.34 15.25
CA PHE A 81 8.91 -5.59 14.34
C PHE A 81 8.56 -4.24 14.96
N PRO A 82 8.33 -3.20 14.16
CA PRO A 82 8.46 -3.13 12.69
C PRO A 82 9.90 -3.20 12.19
N ALA A 83 10.13 -3.69 10.97
CA ALA A 83 11.45 -3.73 10.35
C ALA A 83 11.41 -3.31 8.88
N VAL A 84 12.44 -2.60 8.42
CA VAL A 84 12.55 -2.09 7.04
C VAL A 84 13.86 -2.53 6.43
N VAL A 85 13.78 -3.12 5.24
CA VAL A 85 14.92 -3.58 4.45
C VAL A 85 14.88 -2.88 3.09
N VAL A 86 16.02 -2.37 2.65
CA VAL A 86 16.16 -1.71 1.35
C VAL A 86 17.31 -2.36 0.60
N ASP A 87 17.02 -2.94 -0.56
CA ASP A 87 17.95 -3.68 -1.43
C ASP A 87 18.74 -4.75 -0.65
N GLY A 88 18.04 -5.46 0.24
CA GLY A 88 18.59 -6.51 1.09
C GLY A 88 19.39 -6.04 2.31
N VAL A 89 19.48 -4.73 2.56
CA VAL A 89 20.14 -4.16 3.74
C VAL A 89 19.09 -3.70 4.74
N LYS A 90 19.19 -4.18 5.98
CA LYS A 90 18.33 -3.74 7.09
C LYS A 90 18.62 -2.28 7.44
N VAL A 91 17.60 -1.44 7.33
CA VAL A 91 17.65 0.01 7.57
C VAL A 91 17.10 0.36 8.96
N GLY A 92 16.19 -0.46 9.49
CA GLY A 92 15.55 -0.19 10.78
C GLY A 92 14.84 -1.43 11.36
N GLU A 93 14.78 -1.52 12.68
CA GLU A 93 14.16 -2.64 13.41
C GLU A 93 13.67 -2.21 14.81
N GLY A 94 12.44 -2.60 15.18
CA GLY A 94 11.85 -2.35 16.50
C GLY A 94 11.36 -0.91 16.66
N ASP A 95 11.88 -0.19 17.65
CA ASP A 95 11.59 1.23 17.91
C ASP A 95 12.30 2.15 16.91
N VAL A 96 11.89 2.05 15.64
CA VAL A 96 12.47 2.89 14.59
C VAL A 96 11.70 4.20 14.47
N SER A 97 12.41 5.31 14.60
CA SER A 97 11.88 6.63 14.30
C SER A 97 11.52 6.72 12.83
N LEU A 98 10.33 7.26 12.58
CA LEU A 98 9.76 7.39 11.25
C LEU A 98 10.66 8.27 10.36
N GLU A 99 11.20 9.36 10.89
CA GLU A 99 12.11 10.24 10.13
C GLU A 99 13.41 9.55 9.73
N ASP A 100 13.98 8.71 10.59
CA ASP A 100 15.26 8.05 10.34
C ASP A 100 15.15 7.01 9.22
N VAL A 101 14.07 6.22 9.24
CA VAL A 101 13.77 5.27 8.17
C VAL A 101 13.56 5.98 6.84
N LEU A 102 12.74 7.04 6.83
CA LEU A 102 12.47 7.79 5.60
C LEU A 102 13.74 8.47 5.06
N ARG A 103 14.57 9.05 5.94
CA ARG A 103 15.85 9.65 5.57
C ARG A 103 16.80 8.61 4.97
N ALA A 104 16.90 7.43 5.57
CA ALA A 104 17.74 6.37 5.06
C ALA A 104 17.27 5.83 3.71
N VAL A 105 15.94 5.70 3.51
CA VAL A 105 15.33 5.35 2.23
C VAL A 105 15.64 6.42 1.18
N GLN A 106 15.47 7.70 1.50
CA GLN A 106 15.81 8.81 0.59
C GLN A 106 17.30 8.85 0.24
N ASN A 107 18.19 8.66 1.21
CA ASN A 107 19.63 8.63 0.97
C ASN A 107 20.02 7.46 0.05
N LYS A 108 19.44 6.28 0.25
CA LYS A 108 19.62 5.15 -0.66
C LYS A 108 19.04 5.42 -2.04
N ALA A 109 17.88 6.06 -2.13
CA ALA A 109 17.31 6.46 -3.41
C ALA A 109 18.21 7.46 -4.15
N LYS A 110 18.79 8.45 -3.46
CA LYS A 110 19.78 9.37 -4.05
C LYS A 110 21.03 8.65 -4.55
N ALA A 111 21.49 7.63 -3.82
CA ALA A 111 22.63 6.82 -4.23
C ALA A 111 22.33 5.91 -5.44
N GLU A 112 21.14 5.29 -5.49
CA GLU A 112 20.71 4.41 -6.59
C GLU A 112 20.28 5.19 -7.85
N PHE A 113 19.73 6.40 -7.66
CA PHE A 113 19.24 7.27 -8.72
C PHE A 113 19.99 8.60 -8.68
N PRO A 114 21.24 8.66 -9.20
CA PRO A 114 21.98 9.91 -9.34
C PRO A 114 21.24 10.94 -10.22
N GLU A 115 20.24 10.50 -10.98
CA GLU A 115 19.33 11.34 -11.77
C GLU A 115 18.46 12.28 -10.92
N LEU A 116 18.21 11.92 -9.66
CA LEU A 116 17.59 12.82 -8.67
C LEU A 116 18.53 13.95 -8.24
N THR A 117 19.83 13.81 -8.51
CA THR A 117 20.86 14.82 -8.23
C THR A 117 21.18 15.65 -9.48
N THR A 118 21.01 15.10 -10.69
CA THR A 118 21.36 15.79 -11.95
C THR A 118 20.25 16.64 -12.57
N LEU A 119 19.01 16.60 -12.06
CA LEU A 119 17.96 17.54 -12.51
C LEU A 119 18.22 19.02 -12.11
N GLU A 120 19.27 19.31 -11.34
CA GLU A 120 19.71 20.69 -11.03
C GLU A 120 20.88 21.19 -11.89
N LEU A 121 21.41 20.43 -12.86
CA LEU A 121 22.63 20.83 -13.58
C LEU A 121 22.52 20.69 -15.10
N VAL A 122 21.53 21.36 -15.69
CA VAL A 122 21.77 22.06 -16.96
C VAL A 122 21.34 23.50 -16.76
N PRO A 123 22.28 24.43 -16.45
CA PRO A 123 22.02 25.85 -16.60
C PRO A 123 21.50 26.05 -18.03
N PRO A 124 20.36 26.73 -18.26
CA PRO A 124 19.99 27.13 -19.60
C PRO A 124 21.19 27.89 -20.16
N LYS A 125 21.74 27.37 -21.27
CA LYS A 125 22.83 27.98 -22.03
C LYS A 125 22.54 29.47 -22.15
N PRO A 126 23.46 30.38 -21.75
CA PRO A 126 23.21 31.80 -21.80
C PRO A 126 23.03 32.19 -23.27
N THR A 127 21.79 32.48 -23.66
CA THR A 127 21.51 33.21 -24.89
C THR A 127 22.16 34.58 -24.76
N PRO A 128 22.96 35.04 -25.75
CA PRO A 128 23.56 36.36 -25.70
C PRO A 128 22.47 37.42 -25.61
N ALA A 129 22.52 38.25 -24.57
CA ALA A 129 21.58 39.34 -24.37
C ALA A 129 21.73 40.40 -25.47
N PRO A 130 20.63 40.89 -26.08
CA PRO A 130 20.66 42.15 -26.79
C PRO A 130 20.77 43.28 -25.77
N ILE A 131 21.80 44.12 -25.97
CA ILE A 131 22.09 45.36 -25.26
C ILE A 131 20.82 46.22 -25.19
N GLN A 132 20.39 46.62 -24.00
CA GLN A 132 19.49 47.77 -23.83
C GLN A 132 20.07 48.77 -22.82
N PRO A 133 19.92 50.08 -23.07
CA PRO A 133 20.68 51.12 -22.40
C PRO A 133 20.17 51.39 -20.98
N VAL A 134 21.12 51.81 -20.15
CA VAL A 134 20.97 52.24 -18.76
C VAL A 134 19.95 53.37 -18.66
N ILE A 135 18.85 53.14 -17.94
CA ILE A 135 18.07 54.20 -17.31
C ILE A 135 18.37 54.16 -15.81
N SER A 136 18.99 55.23 -15.34
CA SER A 136 19.23 55.49 -13.92
C SER A 136 17.88 55.79 -13.25
N GLU A 137 17.40 54.88 -12.40
CA GLU A 137 16.26 55.12 -11.52
C GLU A 137 16.76 55.76 -10.19
N PRO A 138 16.01 56.70 -9.59
CA PRO A 138 16.43 57.39 -8.36
C PRO A 138 16.42 56.44 -7.15
N PRO A 139 17.19 56.73 -6.09
CA PRO A 139 17.24 55.87 -4.90
C PRO A 139 15.88 55.84 -4.18
N PRO A 140 15.44 54.67 -3.69
CA PRO A 140 14.19 54.54 -2.95
C PRO A 140 14.32 55.17 -1.55
N PRO A 141 13.21 55.66 -0.97
CA PRO A 141 13.18 56.22 0.38
C PRO A 141 13.47 55.14 1.45
N PRO A 142 13.93 55.54 2.65
CA PRO A 142 14.24 54.61 3.73
C PRO A 142 12.97 53.88 4.21
N LEU A 143 13.09 52.56 4.35
CA LEU A 143 12.05 51.68 4.88
C LEU A 143 11.74 52.00 6.36
N PRO A 144 10.47 51.93 6.79
CA PRO A 144 10.10 52.05 8.19
C PRO A 144 10.65 50.86 9.02
N PRO A 145 10.88 51.04 10.34
CA PRO A 145 11.40 49.99 11.19
C PRO A 145 10.42 48.81 11.32
N PRO A 146 10.93 47.58 11.51
CA PRO A 146 10.11 46.39 11.63
C PRO A 146 9.23 46.42 12.89
N PRO A 147 8.02 45.84 12.85
CA PRO A 147 7.17 45.70 14.03
C PRO A 147 7.81 44.74 15.06
N PRO A 148 7.50 44.91 16.36
CA PRO A 148 8.02 44.05 17.41
C PRO A 148 7.50 42.60 17.27
N PRO A 149 8.26 41.61 17.77
CA PRO A 149 7.88 40.21 17.71
C PRO A 149 6.60 39.93 18.52
N PRO A 150 5.77 38.97 18.09
CA PRO A 150 4.58 38.57 18.82
C PRO A 150 4.93 37.87 20.14
N PRO A 151 4.09 37.98 21.17
CA PRO A 151 4.30 37.30 22.45
C PRO A 151 4.22 35.77 22.32
N PRO A 152 4.88 35.02 23.21
CA PRO A 152 4.89 33.57 23.17
C PRO A 152 3.48 32.99 23.43
N PRO A 153 3.14 31.84 22.82
CA PRO A 153 1.86 31.18 23.05
C PRO A 153 1.78 30.62 24.48
N SER A 154 0.59 30.76 25.08
CA SER A 154 0.26 30.24 26.40
C SER A 154 0.37 28.70 26.45
N PRO A 155 0.76 28.11 27.59
CA PRO A 155 0.84 26.66 27.74
C PRO A 155 -0.56 26.01 27.64
N PRO A 156 -0.65 24.78 27.10
CA PRO A 156 -1.90 24.06 26.99
C PRO A 156 -2.42 23.61 28.38
N PRO A 157 -3.75 23.47 28.54
CA PRO A 157 -4.35 23.00 29.78
C PRO A 157 -4.04 21.50 30.04
N PRO A 158 -4.05 21.07 31.31
CA PRO A 158 -3.78 19.69 31.68
C PRO A 158 -4.90 18.73 31.21
N PRO A 159 -4.57 17.45 30.94
CA PRO A 159 -5.56 16.44 30.55
C PRO A 159 -6.46 16.03 31.73
N PRO A 160 -7.71 15.63 31.48
CA PRO A 160 -8.62 15.12 32.50
C PRO A 160 -8.21 13.72 33.00
N PRO A 161 -8.58 13.35 34.25
CA PRO A 161 -8.26 12.05 34.82
C PRO A 161 -9.11 10.92 34.20
N SER A 162 -8.46 9.81 33.87
CA SER A 162 -9.08 8.56 33.44
C SER A 162 -9.74 7.84 34.62
N VAL A 163 -11.01 7.48 34.47
CA VAL A 163 -11.75 6.62 35.42
C VAL A 163 -11.68 5.14 34.97
N PRO A 164 -11.75 4.18 35.92
CA PRO A 164 -11.27 2.81 35.72
C PRO A 164 -12.26 1.84 35.04
N GLU A 165 -11.62 0.83 34.46
CA GLU A 165 -12.10 -0.46 33.95
C GLU A 165 -13.17 -1.14 34.83
N VAL A 166 -14.26 -1.58 34.19
CA VAL A 166 -15.25 -2.50 34.77
C VAL A 166 -15.35 -3.71 33.85
N ARG A 167 -14.65 -4.79 34.21
CA ARG A 167 -15.05 -6.18 33.88
C ARG A 167 -16.33 -6.51 34.68
N PRO A 168 -17.21 -7.41 34.22
CA PRO A 168 -17.08 -8.81 34.67
C PRO A 168 -17.67 -9.95 33.76
N LEU A 169 -17.01 -11.12 33.87
CA LEU A 169 -17.54 -12.51 33.98
C LEU A 169 -18.29 -13.19 32.81
N GLU A 170 -17.57 -14.08 32.10
CA GLU A 170 -17.71 -15.57 31.97
C GLU A 170 -19.10 -16.29 31.93
N PRO A 171 -19.18 -17.60 31.56
CA PRO A 171 -19.73 -18.15 30.30
C PRO A 171 -21.08 -18.91 30.47
N PRO A 172 -21.61 -19.58 29.42
CA PRO A 172 -21.54 -21.05 29.47
C PRO A 172 -21.37 -21.80 28.12
N VAL A 173 -20.78 -22.97 28.30
CA VAL A 173 -20.82 -24.25 27.55
C VAL A 173 -22.12 -24.52 26.80
N VAL A 174 -22.02 -24.97 25.54
CA VAL A 174 -22.85 -26.09 25.00
C VAL A 174 -22.00 -26.96 24.08
N GLU A 175 -22.29 -28.24 24.23
CA GLU A 175 -21.57 -29.46 23.88
C GLU A 175 -22.09 -30.07 22.55
N GLN A 176 -21.26 -30.93 21.94
CA GLN A 176 -21.61 -32.06 21.06
C GLN A 176 -22.24 -31.83 19.67
N LYS A 177 -21.56 -32.31 18.61
CA LYS A 177 -21.87 -33.62 17.97
C LYS A 177 -20.97 -33.97 16.77
N THR A 178 -20.31 -35.12 16.91
CA THR A 178 -20.28 -36.28 15.99
C THR A 178 -19.91 -36.06 14.50
N THR A 179 -18.71 -36.54 14.16
CA THR A 179 -18.41 -37.54 13.11
C THR A 179 -19.46 -37.77 12.02
N VAL A 180 -19.13 -37.43 10.77
CA VAL A 180 -19.19 -38.34 9.61
C VAL A 180 -18.15 -37.88 8.59
N GLU A 181 -17.18 -38.75 8.29
CA GLU A 181 -16.29 -38.68 7.14
C GLU A 181 -17.07 -39.09 5.87
N PRO A 182 -17.23 -38.24 4.84
CA PRO A 182 -17.72 -38.69 3.55
C PRO A 182 -16.51 -39.23 2.76
N ARG A 183 -16.49 -40.55 2.58
CA ARG A 183 -15.59 -41.23 1.64
C ARG A 183 -15.64 -40.56 0.26
N LEU A 184 -14.48 -40.15 -0.23
CA LEU A 184 -14.27 -39.72 -1.61
C LEU A 184 -14.61 -40.88 -2.58
N PRO A 185 -15.44 -40.67 -3.61
CA PRO A 185 -15.55 -41.61 -4.72
C PRO A 185 -14.25 -41.61 -5.54
N PRO A 186 -13.92 -42.73 -6.22
CA PRO A 186 -12.71 -42.83 -7.04
C PRO A 186 -12.74 -41.85 -8.22
N PRO A 187 -11.59 -41.33 -8.67
CA PRO A 187 -11.53 -40.38 -9.77
C PRO A 187 -11.95 -41.05 -11.10
N PRO A 188 -12.70 -40.35 -11.96
CA PRO A 188 -12.96 -40.81 -13.32
C PRO A 188 -11.68 -40.80 -14.16
N PRO A 189 -11.61 -41.62 -15.24
CA PRO A 189 -10.46 -41.63 -16.15
C PRO A 189 -10.28 -40.27 -16.84
N PRO A 190 -9.04 -39.91 -17.23
CA PRO A 190 -8.76 -38.62 -17.85
C PRO A 190 -9.48 -38.48 -19.20
N PRO A 191 -10.09 -37.32 -19.51
CA PRO A 191 -10.63 -37.05 -20.83
C PRO A 191 -9.51 -36.91 -21.87
N PRO A 192 -9.79 -37.19 -23.16
CA PRO A 192 -8.82 -37.01 -24.23
C PRO A 192 -8.37 -35.54 -24.35
N PRO A 193 -7.15 -35.29 -24.88
CA PRO A 193 -6.62 -33.94 -25.01
C PRO A 193 -7.52 -33.09 -25.93
N SER A 194 -7.89 -31.91 -25.44
CA SER A 194 -8.65 -30.92 -26.21
C SER A 194 -7.76 -30.32 -27.32
N PRO A 195 -8.34 -29.98 -28.50
CA PRO A 195 -7.60 -29.30 -29.56
C PRO A 195 -7.08 -27.92 -29.07
N PRO A 196 -5.96 -27.42 -29.63
CA PRO A 196 -5.41 -26.14 -29.24
C PRO A 196 -6.40 -25.00 -29.53
N PRO A 197 -6.52 -23.99 -28.66
CA PRO A 197 -7.41 -22.87 -28.90
C PRO A 197 -6.93 -22.03 -30.10
N PRO A 198 -7.85 -21.44 -30.87
CA PRO A 198 -7.49 -20.53 -31.96
C PRO A 198 -6.81 -19.29 -31.40
N SER A 199 -5.71 -18.89 -32.06
CA SER A 199 -4.95 -17.69 -31.73
C SER A 199 -5.83 -16.44 -31.95
N VAL A 200 -6.29 -15.83 -30.86
CA VAL A 200 -7.08 -14.59 -30.91
C VAL A 200 -6.11 -13.41 -30.96
N ALA A 201 -6.05 -12.75 -32.12
CA ALA A 201 -5.30 -11.51 -32.31
C ALA A 201 -5.72 -10.44 -31.29
N PRO A 202 -4.80 -9.57 -30.83
CA PRO A 202 -5.10 -8.53 -29.86
C PRO A 202 -5.99 -7.46 -30.51
N ARG A 203 -7.30 -7.52 -30.24
CA ARG A 203 -8.20 -6.39 -30.49
C ARG A 203 -7.85 -5.30 -29.47
N GLN A 204 -7.40 -4.15 -29.96
CA GLN A 204 -7.21 -2.95 -29.16
C GLN A 204 -8.58 -2.52 -28.63
N ILE A 205 -8.83 -2.73 -27.33
CA ILE A 205 -10.06 -2.30 -26.66
C ILE A 205 -9.83 -0.85 -26.23
N THR A 206 -10.29 0.09 -27.05
CA THR A 206 -10.45 1.49 -26.65
C THR A 206 -11.65 1.56 -25.71
N ALA A 207 -11.43 1.44 -24.40
CA ALA A 207 -12.48 1.54 -23.40
C ALA A 207 -12.90 3.02 -23.24
N VAL A 208 -13.93 3.42 -23.99
CA VAL A 208 -14.62 4.70 -23.78
C VAL A 208 -15.53 4.54 -22.57
N VAL A 209 -15.03 4.86 -21.37
CA VAL A 209 -15.84 4.81 -20.14
C VAL A 209 -16.69 6.08 -20.08
N ARG A 210 -17.95 5.98 -20.51
CA ARG A 210 -18.98 6.98 -20.19
C ARG A 210 -19.36 6.81 -18.72
N LEU A 211 -18.91 7.69 -17.85
CA LEU A 211 -19.40 7.75 -16.47
C LEU A 211 -20.82 8.33 -16.47
N VAL A 212 -21.82 7.44 -16.39
CA VAL A 212 -23.19 7.84 -16.11
C VAL A 212 -23.34 7.97 -14.59
N LEU A 213 -23.51 9.20 -14.10
CA LEU A 213 -23.84 9.47 -12.70
C LEU A 213 -25.31 9.11 -12.46
N GLY A 214 -25.55 7.87 -12.03
CA GLY A 214 -26.91 7.36 -11.75
C GLY A 214 -26.93 5.84 -11.49
N ARG A 215 -28.11 5.29 -11.20
CA ARG A 215 -28.33 3.83 -11.20
C ARG A 215 -28.56 3.39 -12.65
N PRO A 216 -27.63 2.67 -13.29
CA PRO A 216 -27.79 2.28 -14.68
C PRO A 216 -28.90 1.23 -14.79
N ASP A 217 -29.76 1.34 -15.81
CA ASP A 217 -30.80 0.34 -16.12
C ASP A 217 -30.22 -0.91 -16.77
N ASN A 218 -28.98 -0.83 -17.25
CA ASN A 218 -28.22 -1.94 -17.83
C ASN A 218 -26.82 -2.00 -17.19
N CYS A 219 -26.40 -3.19 -16.75
CA CYS A 219 -25.04 -3.39 -16.22
C CYS A 219 -23.97 -2.97 -17.22
N GLY A 220 -24.21 -3.08 -18.53
CA GLY A 220 -23.28 -2.65 -19.58
C GLY A 220 -22.92 -1.16 -19.55
N GLU A 221 -23.76 -0.33 -18.94
CA GLU A 221 -23.52 1.11 -18.77
C GLU A 221 -22.85 1.44 -17.41
N CYS A 222 -22.69 0.42 -16.56
CA CYS A 222 -22.07 0.57 -15.25
C CYS A 222 -20.54 0.48 -15.37
N ALA A 223 -19.84 1.50 -14.87
CA ALA A 223 -18.38 1.49 -14.77
C ALA A 223 -17.83 0.30 -13.96
N TYR A 224 -18.63 -0.26 -13.06
CA TYR A 224 -18.26 -1.39 -12.22
C TYR A 224 -18.63 -2.75 -12.83
N PHE A 225 -19.18 -2.82 -14.04
CA PHE A 225 -19.48 -4.10 -14.67
C PHE A 225 -18.37 -4.49 -15.66
N GLY A 226 -17.74 -5.62 -15.40
CA GLY A 226 -16.82 -6.23 -16.35
C GLY A 226 -17.58 -6.99 -17.43
N ALA A 227 -17.75 -6.39 -18.61
CA ALA A 227 -18.42 -7.03 -19.74
C ALA A 227 -17.76 -8.34 -20.19
N VAL A 228 -16.45 -8.47 -20.02
CA VAL A 228 -15.69 -9.70 -20.36
C VAL A 228 -15.87 -10.79 -19.30
N THR A 229 -15.96 -10.38 -18.02
CA THR A 229 -16.05 -11.31 -16.90
C THR A 229 -17.47 -11.59 -16.44
N SER A 230 -18.46 -10.87 -16.97
CA SER A 230 -19.85 -10.83 -16.50
C SER A 230 -19.95 -10.69 -14.98
N ARG A 231 -19.13 -9.81 -14.40
CA ARG A 231 -19.05 -9.60 -12.94
C ARG A 231 -19.23 -8.14 -12.59
N CYS A 232 -19.93 -7.89 -11.50
CA CYS A 232 -19.98 -6.57 -10.88
C CYS A 232 -18.80 -6.44 -9.90
N PHE A 233 -17.84 -5.58 -10.19
CA PHE A 233 -16.69 -5.31 -9.33
C PHE A 233 -17.06 -4.57 -8.04
N LEU A 234 -18.19 -3.85 -8.02
CA LEU A 234 -18.66 -3.16 -6.82
C LEU A 234 -19.15 -4.15 -5.75
N PHE A 235 -19.85 -5.20 -6.15
CA PHE A 235 -20.45 -6.18 -5.24
C PHE A 235 -19.80 -7.56 -5.28
N GLY A 236 -18.86 -7.79 -6.19
CA GLY A 236 -18.09 -9.02 -6.30
C GLY A 236 -18.84 -10.23 -6.88
N PHE A 237 -20.12 -10.14 -7.24
CA PHE A 237 -20.90 -11.25 -7.79
C PHE A 237 -20.93 -11.28 -9.34
N ALA A 238 -21.24 -12.46 -9.88
CA ALA A 238 -21.51 -12.64 -11.30
C ALA A 238 -22.93 -12.13 -11.64
N VAL A 239 -23.06 -11.40 -12.75
CA VAL A 239 -24.33 -10.89 -13.24
C VAL A 239 -24.85 -11.86 -14.30
N ALA A 240 -25.93 -12.56 -14.00
CA ALA A 240 -26.56 -13.51 -14.92
C ALA A 240 -27.25 -12.82 -16.10
N ASN A 241 -27.87 -11.66 -15.86
CA ASN A 241 -28.53 -10.87 -16.90
C ASN A 241 -28.10 -9.39 -16.82
N PRO A 242 -27.29 -8.89 -17.77
CA PRO A 242 -26.85 -7.50 -17.75
C PRO A 242 -28.00 -6.51 -17.99
N ALA A 243 -29.08 -6.91 -18.67
CA ALA A 243 -30.27 -6.07 -18.90
C ALA A 243 -31.16 -5.92 -17.66
N ALA A 244 -30.89 -6.67 -16.57
CA ALA A 244 -31.63 -6.60 -15.32
C ALA A 244 -30.65 -6.52 -14.14
N PRO A 245 -30.16 -5.32 -13.80
CA PRO A 245 -29.12 -5.16 -12.78
C PRO A 245 -29.61 -5.60 -11.38
N PRO A 246 -28.94 -6.58 -10.74
CA PRO A 246 -29.34 -7.09 -9.42
C PRO A 246 -29.19 -6.05 -8.30
N CYS A 247 -28.35 -5.02 -8.49
CA CYS A 247 -28.25 -3.90 -7.57
C CYS A 247 -29.55 -3.07 -7.47
N LYS A 248 -30.47 -3.18 -8.44
CA LYS A 248 -31.80 -2.58 -8.37
C LYS A 248 -32.74 -3.37 -7.45
N GLN A 249 -32.53 -4.68 -7.29
CA GLN A 249 -33.35 -5.55 -6.45
C GLN A 249 -32.89 -5.56 -4.99
N TYR A 250 -31.58 -5.49 -4.72
CA TYR A 250 -31.04 -5.51 -3.35
C TYR A 250 -31.53 -4.38 -2.44
N VAL A 251 -31.95 -3.23 -3.01
CA VAL A 251 -32.47 -2.10 -2.22
C VAL A 251 -33.94 -2.30 -1.82
N ARG A 252 -34.70 -3.19 -2.49
CA ARG A 252 -36.11 -3.44 -2.13
C ARG A 252 -36.31 -4.43 -0.98
N SER A 253 -35.27 -5.16 -0.57
CA SER A 253 -35.33 -6.15 0.52
C SER A 253 -34.58 -5.74 1.79
N GLY A 254 -34.11 -4.50 1.87
CA GLY A 254 -33.57 -3.89 3.08
C GLY A 254 -34.53 -2.86 3.64
N GLY A 255 -35.64 -3.32 4.21
CA GLY A 255 -36.63 -2.53 4.95
C GLY A 255 -37.23 -3.40 6.03
#